data_AF-A0A833L828-F1
#
_entry.id   AF-A0A833L828-F1
#
_cell.length_a   1.000
_cell.length_b   1.000
_cell.length_c   1.000
_cell.angle_alpha   90.00
_cell.angle_beta   90.00
_cell.angle_gamma   90.00
#
_symmetry.space_group_name_H-M   'P 1'
#
loop_
_entity.id
_entity.type
_entity.pdbx_description
1 polymer ?
#
loop_
_entity_poly.entity_id
_entity_poly.type
_entity_poly.pdbx_seq_one_letter_code
_entity_poly.pdbx_strand_id
1 'polypeptide(L)'
;MEPPGPPSNLVLRALLREDSGMWTPSTPFAPPGTKLELEEGRALTPRFSADGLISAIAVDHASGDILMLAHMNAEALAKTLATGEVWYFSRSRNELWRKGATSGHTQRLIEMRVDCDQDAVIVRVEQIGPACHTNRRSCFYRRVEIVNGKPVLMGMK
;
A
#
# COMPACT_ATOMS: atom_id res chain seq x y z
N MET A 1 -19.02 -2.74 -34.37
CA MET A 1 -19.32 -2.62 -32.93
C MET A 1 -18.01 -2.84 -32.20
N GLU A 2 -17.29 -1.77 -31.89
CA GLU A 2 -16.09 -1.84 -31.04
C GLU A 2 -16.51 -1.86 -29.55
N PRO A 3 -15.74 -2.53 -28.68
CA PRO A 3 -16.03 -2.54 -27.24
C PRO A 3 -15.78 -1.16 -26.60
N PRO A 4 -16.48 -0.83 -25.50
CA PRO A 4 -16.31 0.45 -24.84
C PRO A 4 -14.89 0.58 -24.26
N GLY A 5 -14.22 1.69 -24.58
CA GLY A 5 -12.91 2.04 -24.04
C GLY A 5 -12.93 2.23 -22.51
N PRO A 6 -11.77 2.09 -21.85
CA PRO A 6 -11.67 2.22 -20.39
C PRO A 6 -12.05 3.65 -19.93
N PRO A 7 -12.60 3.82 -18.72
CA PRO A 7 -13.04 5.12 -18.23
C PRO A 7 -11.86 6.10 -18.12
N SER A 8 -12.11 7.32 -18.61
CA SER A 8 -11.15 8.42 -18.64
C SER A 8 -10.77 8.88 -17.24
N ASN A 9 -9.59 8.47 -16.76
CA ASN A 9 -9.00 9.03 -15.55
C ASN A 9 -8.37 10.40 -15.87
N LEU A 10 -9.22 11.39 -16.11
CA LEU A 10 -8.82 12.72 -16.60
C LEU A 10 -8.29 13.65 -15.49
N VAL A 11 -8.36 13.24 -14.22
CA VAL A 11 -7.86 14.07 -13.09
C VAL A 11 -6.41 13.73 -12.73
N LEU A 12 -5.86 12.59 -13.18
CA LEU A 12 -4.51 12.16 -12.78
C LEU A 12 -3.41 12.46 -13.81
N ARG A 13 -3.76 12.83 -15.04
CA ARG A 13 -2.78 13.09 -16.12
C ARG A 13 -2.11 14.47 -16.07
N ALA A 14 -2.48 15.33 -15.12
CA ALA A 14 -1.89 16.67 -15.00
C ALA A 14 -0.52 16.70 -14.29
N LEU A 15 -0.02 15.58 -13.76
CA LEU A 15 1.25 15.53 -13.00
C LEU A 15 2.42 14.84 -13.73
N LEU A 16 2.23 14.37 -14.96
CA LEU A 16 3.29 13.74 -15.74
C LEU A 16 3.66 14.60 -16.96
N ARG A 17 4.27 15.75 -16.69
CA ARG A 17 5.23 16.34 -17.63
C ARG A 17 6.62 15.99 -17.14
N GLU A 18 7.36 15.31 -18.02
CA GLU A 18 8.77 15.02 -17.87
C GLU A 18 9.53 16.35 -17.81
N ASP A 19 10.11 16.65 -16.64
CA ASP A 19 11.26 17.53 -16.51
C ASP A 19 12.22 16.85 -15.54
N SER A 20 13.49 16.75 -15.96
CA SER A 20 14.63 16.17 -15.25
C SER A 20 15.05 17.00 -14.02
N GLY A 21 14.11 17.34 -13.14
CA GLY A 21 14.30 18.20 -11.97
C GLY A 21 13.88 17.49 -10.69
N MET A 22 14.69 17.66 -9.64
CA MET A 22 14.48 17.18 -8.27
C MET A 22 12.99 17.07 -7.88
N TRP A 23 12.51 15.85 -7.65
CA TRP A 23 11.32 15.62 -6.86
C TRP A 23 11.56 16.22 -5.47
N THR A 24 10.85 17.29 -5.15
CA THR A 24 10.90 17.92 -3.83
C THR A 24 9.82 17.30 -2.95
N PRO A 25 10.14 16.87 -1.71
CA PRO A 25 9.22 16.14 -0.85
C PRO A 25 8.30 17.12 -0.11
N SER A 26 7.38 17.79 -0.80
CA SER A 26 6.17 18.28 -0.14
C SER A 26 5.11 17.19 -0.30
N THR A 27 4.89 16.44 0.77
CA THR A 27 3.84 15.43 0.76
C THR A 27 2.48 16.13 0.63
N PRO A 28 1.55 15.64 -0.21
CA PRO A 28 0.33 16.37 -0.55
C PRO A 28 -0.77 16.30 0.54
N PHE A 29 -0.41 15.86 1.75
CA PHE A 29 -1.38 15.59 2.82
C PHE A 29 -1.63 16.83 3.66
N ALA A 30 -2.89 17.05 4.01
CA ALA A 30 -3.27 18.13 4.91
C ALA A 30 -2.83 17.80 6.36
N PRO A 31 -2.61 18.83 7.21
CA PRO A 31 -2.37 18.60 8.63
C PRO A 31 -3.59 17.95 9.30
N PRO A 32 -3.41 17.23 10.42
CA PRO A 32 -4.53 16.60 11.14
C PRO A 32 -5.60 17.63 11.53
N GLY A 33 -6.86 17.29 11.23
CA GLY A 33 -8.02 18.09 11.62
C GLY A 33 -8.58 17.70 13.00
N THR A 34 -9.73 18.27 13.34
CA THR A 34 -10.58 17.85 14.46
C THR A 34 -11.08 16.41 14.26
N LYS A 35 -11.60 15.78 15.33
CA LYS A 35 -12.17 14.44 15.24
C LYS A 35 -13.28 14.32 14.18
N LEU A 36 -14.17 15.30 14.11
CA LEU A 36 -15.24 15.33 13.11
C LEU A 36 -14.69 15.42 11.69
N GLU A 37 -13.63 16.20 11.48
CA GLU A 37 -12.97 16.29 10.16
C GLU A 37 -12.22 15.01 9.79
N LEU A 38 -11.67 14.28 10.77
CA LEU A 38 -11.03 12.99 10.53
C LEU A 38 -12.02 11.91 10.09
N GLU A 39 -13.20 11.89 10.72
CA GLU A 39 -14.23 10.86 10.52
C GLU A 39 -15.12 11.16 9.30
N GLU A 40 -15.51 12.41 9.08
CA GLU A 40 -16.52 12.81 8.09
C GLU A 40 -15.99 13.78 7.01
N GLY A 41 -14.76 14.28 7.18
CA GLY A 41 -14.12 15.20 6.25
C GLY A 41 -13.64 14.52 4.97
N ARG A 42 -13.33 15.33 3.95
CA ARG A 42 -12.81 14.86 2.65
C ARG A 42 -11.29 14.95 2.52
N ALA A 43 -10.63 15.61 3.46
CA ALA A 43 -9.19 15.74 3.45
C ALA A 43 -8.55 14.44 3.96
N LEU A 44 -7.59 13.90 3.21
CA LEU A 44 -6.74 12.83 3.70
C LEU A 44 -5.64 13.46 4.57
N THR A 45 -5.63 13.09 5.85
CA THR A 45 -4.70 13.56 6.88
C THR A 45 -4.09 12.35 7.59
N PRO A 46 -3.15 11.62 6.94
CA PRO A 46 -2.62 10.37 7.47
C PRO A 46 -1.91 10.62 8.81
N ARG A 47 -2.21 9.78 9.80
CA ARG A 47 -1.59 9.81 11.11
C ARG A 47 -0.37 8.91 11.12
N PHE A 48 0.77 9.48 10.77
CA PHE A 48 2.04 8.79 10.90
C PHE A 48 2.40 8.58 12.39
N SER A 49 2.96 7.42 12.71
CA SER A 49 3.50 7.11 14.03
C SER A 49 4.69 8.04 14.38
N ALA A 50 5.23 7.90 15.59
CA ALA A 50 6.44 8.62 16.00
C ALA A 50 7.65 8.35 15.08
N ASP A 51 7.68 7.21 14.39
CA ASP A 51 8.72 6.86 13.42
C ASP A 51 8.45 7.43 12.01
N GLY A 52 7.36 8.19 11.83
CA GLY A 52 6.95 8.74 10.55
C GLY A 52 6.31 7.72 9.61
N LEU A 53 5.66 6.68 10.16
CA LEU A 53 5.13 5.54 9.39
C LEU A 53 3.64 5.31 9.61
N ILE A 54 2.95 4.85 8.57
CA ILE A 54 1.62 4.22 8.65
C ILE A 54 1.71 2.74 8.29
N SER A 55 0.77 1.95 8.81
CA SER A 55 0.64 0.54 8.43
C SER A 55 -0.10 0.40 7.10
N ALA A 56 0.41 -0.46 6.21
CA ALA A 56 -0.20 -0.73 4.91
C ALA A 56 -0.43 -2.23 4.74
N ILE A 57 -1.69 -2.63 4.58
CA ILE A 57 -2.11 -4.02 4.34
C ILE A 57 -2.40 -4.16 2.84
N ALA A 58 -1.60 -4.98 2.15
CA ALA A 58 -1.86 -5.33 0.76
C ALA A 58 -2.89 -6.46 0.68
N VAL A 59 -3.95 -6.23 -0.07
CA VAL A 59 -5.03 -7.19 -0.29
C VAL A 59 -5.18 -7.42 -1.78
N ASP A 60 -5.30 -8.67 -2.20
CA ASP A 60 -5.61 -8.99 -3.59
C ASP A 60 -6.99 -8.42 -3.96
N HIS A 61 -7.04 -7.62 -5.02
CA HIS A 61 -8.29 -6.95 -5.39
C HIS A 61 -9.38 -7.93 -5.85
N ALA A 62 -9.00 -9.09 -6.40
CA ALA A 62 -9.89 -10.07 -6.99
C ALA A 62 -10.33 -11.14 -5.97
N SER A 63 -9.37 -11.75 -5.24
CA SER A 63 -9.69 -12.81 -4.26
C SER A 63 -10.05 -12.27 -2.88
N GLY A 64 -9.57 -11.06 -2.52
CA GLY A 64 -9.67 -10.54 -1.17
C GLY A 64 -8.63 -11.12 -0.20
N ASP A 65 -7.67 -11.92 -0.67
CA ASP A 65 -6.62 -12.47 0.18
C ASP A 65 -5.71 -11.36 0.72
N ILE A 66 -5.39 -11.43 2.02
CA ILE A 66 -4.33 -10.59 2.58
C ILE A 66 -2.99 -11.12 2.07
N LEU A 67 -2.26 -10.28 1.35
CA LEU A 67 -0.99 -10.64 0.71
C LEU A 67 0.20 -10.35 1.61
N MET A 68 0.25 -9.16 2.20
CA MET A 68 1.34 -8.75 3.10
C MET A 68 0.96 -7.54 3.93
N LEU A 69 1.70 -7.34 5.02
CA LEU A 69 1.75 -6.08 5.77
C LEU A 69 3.14 -5.47 5.59
N ALA A 70 3.18 -4.18 5.36
CA ALA A 70 4.39 -3.36 5.37
C ALA A 70 4.06 -1.97 5.91
N HIS A 71 5.02 -1.05 5.85
CA HIS A 71 4.84 0.32 6.30
C HIS A 71 5.11 1.30 5.16
N MET A 72 4.46 2.45 5.21
CA MET A 72 4.70 3.58 4.31
C MET A 72 5.08 4.80 5.15
N ASN A 73 6.16 5.49 4.77
CA ASN A 73 6.33 6.87 5.19
C ASN A 73 5.50 7.79 4.28
N ALA A 74 5.48 9.09 4.57
CA ALA A 74 4.69 10.04 3.79
C ALA A 74 5.07 10.06 2.30
N GLU A 75 6.36 9.90 1.97
CA GLU A 75 6.83 9.78 0.59
C GLU A 75 6.30 8.52 -0.12
N ALA A 76 6.35 7.36 0.54
CA ALA A 76 5.86 6.10 -0.02
C ALA A 76 4.36 6.16 -0.31
N LEU A 77 3.58 6.74 0.61
CA LEU A 77 2.15 6.92 0.41
C LEU A 77 1.87 7.85 -0.77
N ALA A 78 2.56 8.99 -0.83
CA ALA A 78 2.40 9.97 -1.90
C ALA A 78 2.76 9.37 -3.28
N LYS A 79 3.89 8.66 -3.38
CA LYS A 79 4.31 7.98 -4.60
C LYS A 79 3.34 6.87 -5.01
N THR A 80 2.78 6.14 -4.05
CA THR A 80 1.78 5.11 -4.34
C THR A 80 0.53 5.70 -4.99
N LEU A 81 0.01 6.80 -4.43
CA LEU A 81 -1.16 7.49 -4.99
C LEU A 81 -0.87 8.14 -6.36
N ALA A 82 0.32 8.72 -6.52
CA ALA A 82 0.70 9.42 -7.75
C ALA A 82 0.99 8.46 -8.92
N THR A 83 1.66 7.34 -8.65
CA THR A 83 2.12 6.41 -9.70
C THR A 83 1.15 5.26 -9.97
N GLY A 84 0.28 4.92 -9.02
CA GLY A 84 -0.53 3.70 -9.07
C GLY A 84 0.28 2.41 -8.89
N GLU A 85 1.58 2.50 -8.59
CA GLU A 85 2.42 1.37 -8.20
C GLU A 85 2.61 1.39 -6.68
N VAL A 86 2.63 0.24 -6.00
CA VAL A 86 2.75 0.27 -4.54
C VAL A 86 4.20 0.43 -4.08
N TRP A 87 4.43 1.47 -3.29
CA TRP A 87 5.69 1.80 -2.63
C TRP A 87 5.57 1.58 -1.12
N TYR A 88 6.65 1.14 -0.50
CA TYR A 88 6.75 0.95 0.93
C TYR A 88 8.06 1.53 1.45
N PHE A 89 8.18 1.66 2.77
CA PHE A 89 9.37 2.15 3.45
C PHE A 89 9.99 1.10 4.36
N SER A 90 11.27 0.78 4.12
CA SER A 90 12.01 -0.30 4.80
C SER A 90 12.62 0.24 6.06
N ARG A 91 12.05 -0.12 7.20
CA ARG A 91 12.61 0.27 8.51
C ARG A 91 14.05 -0.22 8.70
N SER A 92 14.36 -1.44 8.26
CA SER A 92 15.69 -2.01 8.43
C SER A 92 16.73 -1.46 7.47
N ARG A 93 16.32 -1.01 6.28
CA ARG A 93 17.23 -0.38 5.30
C ARG A 93 17.19 1.14 5.34
N ASN A 94 16.23 1.72 6.06
CA ASN A 94 15.90 3.14 6.05
C ASN A 94 15.69 3.70 4.63
N GLU A 95 14.98 2.95 3.80
CA GLU A 95 14.89 3.20 2.36
C GLU A 95 13.48 3.00 1.81
N LEU A 96 13.11 3.85 0.87
CA LEU A 96 11.92 3.69 0.03
C LEU A 96 12.13 2.53 -0.97
N TRP A 97 11.11 1.69 -1.18
CA TRP A 97 11.16 0.66 -2.21
C TRP A 97 9.82 0.51 -2.96
N ARG A 98 9.89 0.38 -4.28
CA ARG A 98 8.74 -0.03 -5.12
C ARG A 98 8.62 -1.56 -5.09
N LYS A 99 7.46 -2.10 -4.73
CA LYS A 99 7.27 -3.56 -4.63
C LYS A 99 7.50 -4.23 -5.98
N GLY A 100 8.41 -5.20 -6.01
CA GLY A 100 8.73 -5.96 -7.21
C GLY A 100 9.73 -5.27 -8.15
N ALA A 101 10.33 -4.13 -7.79
CA ALA A 101 11.29 -3.43 -8.64
C ALA A 101 12.47 -4.33 -9.10
N THR A 102 12.93 -5.24 -8.24
CA THR A 102 14.01 -6.18 -8.56
C THR A 102 13.50 -7.52 -9.09
N SER A 103 12.37 -8.03 -8.57
CA SER A 103 11.89 -9.39 -8.89
C SER A 103 10.87 -9.46 -10.03
N GLY A 104 10.34 -8.33 -10.48
CA GLY A 104 9.19 -8.26 -11.39
C GLY A 104 7.84 -8.59 -10.73
N HIS A 105 7.80 -8.96 -9.45
CA HIS A 105 6.56 -9.30 -8.74
C HIS A 105 5.88 -8.04 -8.18
N THR A 106 5.32 -7.25 -9.09
CA THR A 106 4.79 -5.91 -8.83
C THR A 106 3.39 -5.92 -8.22
N GLN A 107 2.99 -4.77 -7.67
CA GLN A 107 1.65 -4.50 -7.15
C GLN A 107 1.13 -3.22 -7.80
N ARG A 108 0.09 -3.32 -8.62
CA ARG A 108 -0.64 -2.16 -9.15
C ARG A 108 -1.80 -1.84 -8.22
N LEU A 109 -1.86 -0.61 -7.73
CA LEU A 109 -2.94 -0.11 -6.88
C LEU A 109 -4.25 -0.06 -7.69
N ILE A 110 -5.30 -0.66 -7.14
CA ILE A 110 -6.67 -0.60 -7.66
C ILE A 110 -7.53 0.33 -6.79
N GLU A 111 -7.40 0.22 -5.48
CA GLU A 111 -8.13 1.02 -4.50
C GLU A 111 -7.29 1.17 -3.23
N MET A 112 -7.37 2.34 -2.59
CA MET A 112 -6.83 2.55 -1.25
C MET A 112 -7.97 2.89 -0.29
N ARG A 113 -8.04 2.17 0.83
CA ARG A 113 -8.92 2.49 1.96
C ARG A 113 -8.08 2.94 3.13
N VAL A 114 -8.66 3.75 4.00
CA VAL A 114 -8.01 4.30 5.19
C VAL A 114 -8.84 3.92 6.43
N ASP A 115 -8.16 3.67 7.54
CA ASP A 115 -8.82 3.44 8.84
C ASP A 115 -9.46 4.73 9.38
N CYS A 116 -10.41 4.62 10.30
CA CYS A 116 -11.24 5.73 10.78
C CYS A 116 -10.44 6.88 11.40
N ASP A 117 -9.28 6.57 11.96
CA ASP A 117 -8.39 7.54 12.61
C ASP A 117 -7.12 7.83 11.76
N GLN A 118 -7.09 7.26 10.56
CA GLN A 118 -6.13 7.45 9.48
C GLN A 118 -4.68 7.03 9.78
N ASP A 119 -4.46 6.09 10.70
CA ASP A 119 -3.12 5.55 11.01
C ASP A 119 -2.74 4.27 10.21
N ALA A 120 -3.70 3.71 9.47
CA ALA A 120 -3.54 2.53 8.64
C ALA A 120 -4.28 2.64 7.31
N VAL A 121 -3.76 1.95 6.29
CA VAL A 121 -4.37 1.84 4.98
C VAL A 121 -4.46 0.39 4.50
N ILE A 122 -5.53 0.10 3.75
CA ILE A 122 -5.62 -1.09 2.91
C ILE A 122 -5.31 -0.67 1.49
N VAL A 123 -4.33 -1.31 0.87
CA VAL A 123 -4.06 -1.20 -0.57
C VAL A 123 -4.58 -2.43 -1.27
N ARG A 124 -5.71 -2.30 -1.97
CA ARG A 124 -6.21 -3.36 -2.86
C ARG A 124 -5.42 -3.30 -4.15
N VAL A 125 -4.79 -4.42 -4.49
CA VAL A 125 -3.80 -4.47 -5.58
C VAL A 125 -4.10 -5.59 -6.56
N GLU A 126 -3.77 -5.36 -7.82
CA GLU A 126 -3.47 -6.43 -8.76
C GLU A 126 -2.03 -6.88 -8.54
N GLN A 127 -1.87 -8.12 -8.08
CA GLN A 127 -0.56 -8.71 -7.77
C GLN A 127 -0.05 -9.54 -8.94
N ILE A 128 1.09 -9.12 -9.51
CA ILE A 128 1.84 -9.90 -10.50
C ILE A 128 2.83 -10.81 -9.77
N GLY A 129 2.77 -12.11 -10.07
CA GLY A 129 3.60 -13.12 -9.40
C GLY A 129 3.34 -13.28 -7.89
N PRO A 130 4.27 -13.91 -7.15
CA PRO A 130 4.23 -14.03 -5.69
C PRO A 130 4.45 -12.71 -4.95
N ALA A 131 3.61 -12.40 -3.95
CA ALA A 131 3.86 -11.25 -3.08
C ALA A 131 5.07 -11.49 -2.16
N CYS A 132 5.28 -12.74 -1.73
CA CYS A 132 6.32 -13.12 -0.79
C CYS A 132 7.64 -13.52 -1.49
N HIS A 133 8.77 -13.13 -0.90
CA HIS A 133 10.11 -13.51 -1.36
C HIS A 133 10.38 -15.02 -1.29
N THR A 134 9.55 -15.79 -0.58
CA THR A 134 9.62 -17.26 -0.53
C THR A 134 8.88 -17.96 -1.68
N ASN A 135 8.53 -17.20 -2.73
CA ASN A 135 7.78 -17.65 -3.89
C ASN A 135 6.34 -18.10 -3.58
N ARG A 136 5.72 -17.49 -2.55
CA ARG A 136 4.32 -17.75 -2.15
C ARG A 136 3.43 -16.54 -2.44
N ARG A 137 2.15 -16.82 -2.72
CA ARG A 137 1.17 -15.78 -3.03
C ARG A 137 1.04 -14.75 -1.92
N SER A 138 0.94 -15.20 -0.67
CA SER A 138 0.85 -14.36 0.53
C SER A 138 2.03 -14.61 1.47
N CYS A 139 2.44 -13.58 2.21
CA CYS A 139 3.34 -13.69 3.37
C CYS A 139 2.68 -14.44 4.54
N PHE A 140 1.35 -14.47 4.60
CA PHE A 140 0.55 -15.14 5.62
C PHE A 140 0.24 -16.60 5.25
N TYR A 141 1.25 -17.32 4.75
CA TYR A 141 1.11 -18.72 4.32
C TYR A 141 1.16 -19.75 5.46
N ARG A 142 1.42 -19.29 6.69
CA ARG A 142 1.43 -20.12 7.90
C ARG A 142 0.27 -19.72 8.80
N ARG A 143 -0.25 -20.68 9.55
CA ARG A 143 -1.32 -20.47 10.53
C ARG A 143 -0.90 -20.99 11.90
N VAL A 144 -1.49 -20.45 12.95
CA VAL A 144 -1.29 -20.91 14.33
C VAL A 144 -2.45 -21.82 14.70
N GLU A 145 -2.13 -22.99 15.27
CA GLU A 145 -3.10 -23.94 15.84
C GLU A 145 -2.78 -24.22 17.31
N ILE A 146 -3.75 -24.73 18.07
CA ILE A 146 -3.53 -25.19 19.44
C ILE A 146 -3.50 -26.72 19.45
N VAL A 147 -2.35 -27.30 19.78
CA VAL A 147 -2.15 -28.76 19.90
C VAL A 147 -1.69 -29.06 21.32
N ASN A 148 -2.43 -29.92 22.03
CA ASN A 148 -2.16 -30.26 23.43
C ASN A 148 -1.98 -29.02 24.33
N GLY A 149 -2.83 -28.00 24.13
CA GLY A 149 -2.80 -26.75 24.89
C GLY A 149 -1.64 -25.80 24.56
N LYS A 150 -0.87 -26.06 23.49
CA LYS A 150 0.27 -25.21 23.09
C LYS A 150 0.07 -24.66 21.68
N PRO A 151 0.51 -23.40 21.39
CA PRO A 151 0.50 -22.87 20.04
C PRO A 151 1.54 -23.59 19.18
N VAL A 152 1.11 -24.10 18.03
CA VAL A 152 1.94 -24.77 17.03
C VAL A 152 1.79 -24.03 15.71
N LEU A 153 2.92 -23.77 15.05
CA LEU A 153 2.96 -23.12 13.76
C LEU A 153 2.84 -24.15 12.63
N MET A 154 1.79 -24.02 11.83
CA MET A 154 1.45 -24.92 10.73
C MET A 154 1.73 -24.26 9.38
N GLY A 155 1.83 -25.07 8.32
CA GLY A 155 2.17 -24.58 6.97
C GLY A 155 3.67 -24.56 6.70
N MET A 156 4.37 -25.64 7.10
CA MET A 156 5.76 -25.86 6.68
C MET A 156 5.86 -26.03 5.16
N LYS A 157 7.09 -25.86 4.67
CA LYS A 157 7.43 -25.54 3.28
C LYS A 157 6.84 -26.50 2.26
#